data_AF-A0A1H0S903-F1
#
_entry.id   AF-A0A1H0S903-F1
#
_cell.length_a   1.000
_cell.length_b   1.000
_cell.length_c   1.000
_cell.angle_alpha   90.00
_cell.angle_beta   90.00
_cell.angle_gamma   90.00
#
_symmetry.space_group_name_H-M   'P 1'
#
loop_
_entity.id
_entity.type
_entity.pdbx_description
1 polymer ?
#
loop_
_entity_poly.entity_id
_entity_poly.type
_entity_poly.pdbx_seq_one_letter_code
_entity_poly.pdbx_strand_id
1 'polypeptide(L)'
;MNLPDVSAALLRTTDDDFASNLKKRLLALADATEDEAYASRLRLIANGKRPLRTLLHDPQWRESFDSRIPETVKLAAMEPEQRRALDEAVEQARRRTVMPTREEVASDVADVMRRATATRDAINDDERSGWQVVRDTAIDTNNPAAFER
;
A
#
# COMPACT_ATOMS: atom_id res chain seq x y z
N MET A 1 -18.52 0.47 -3.79
CA MET A 1 -17.86 -0.48 -2.88
C MET A 1 -16.59 0.18 -2.34
N ASN A 2 -16.31 0.08 -1.04
CA ASN A 2 -15.08 0.62 -0.47
C ASN A 2 -13.91 -0.31 -0.81
N LEU A 3 -12.86 0.21 -1.45
CA LEU A 3 -11.64 -0.52 -1.81
C LEU A 3 -10.45 0.00 -0.98
N PRO A 4 -9.37 -0.78 -0.83
CA PRO A 4 -8.16 -0.30 -0.18
C PRO A 4 -7.62 0.94 -0.88
N ASP A 5 -7.00 1.84 -0.10
CA ASP A 5 -6.41 3.07 -0.63
C ASP A 5 -5.13 2.72 -1.41
N VAL A 6 -5.27 2.39 -2.70
CA VAL A 6 -4.18 2.06 -3.64
C VAL A 6 -3.97 3.23 -4.61
N SER A 7 -2.72 3.63 -4.88
CA SER A 7 -2.44 4.76 -5.76
C SER A 7 -2.80 4.44 -7.22
N ALA A 8 -3.26 5.45 -7.96
CA ALA A 8 -3.54 5.33 -9.39
C ALA A 8 -2.30 4.83 -10.16
N ALA A 9 -1.11 5.31 -9.75
CA ALA A 9 0.15 4.84 -10.31
C ALA A 9 0.36 3.32 -10.17
N LEU A 10 0.01 2.72 -9.04
CA LEU A 10 0.13 1.27 -8.87
C LEU A 10 -0.92 0.53 -9.70
N LEU A 11 -2.15 1.02 -9.72
CA LEU A 11 -3.24 0.42 -10.51
C LEU A 11 -2.92 0.40 -12.01
N ARG A 12 -2.27 1.43 -12.55
CA ARG A 12 -1.83 1.45 -13.96
C ARG A 12 -0.80 0.37 -14.31
N THR A 13 -0.11 -0.18 -13.31
CA THR A 13 0.93 -1.21 -13.50
C THR A 13 0.48 -2.62 -13.08
N THR A 14 -0.75 -2.76 -12.60
CA THR A 14 -1.28 -4.03 -12.05
C THR A 14 -2.59 -4.41 -12.74
N ASP A 15 -3.06 -5.63 -12.50
CA ASP A 15 -4.32 -6.12 -13.05
C ASP A 15 -5.53 -5.39 -12.43
N ASP A 16 -6.63 -5.29 -13.18
CA ASP A 16 -7.89 -4.63 -12.76
C ASP A 16 -8.45 -5.17 -11.42
N ASP A 17 -8.19 -6.44 -11.12
CA ASP A 17 -8.65 -7.10 -9.89
C ASP A 17 -7.73 -6.91 -8.68
N PHE A 18 -6.60 -6.20 -8.83
CA PHE A 18 -5.59 -6.06 -7.77
C PHE A 18 -6.17 -5.54 -6.46
N ALA A 19 -6.91 -4.43 -6.50
CA ALA A 19 -7.49 -3.82 -5.30
C ALA A 19 -8.51 -4.75 -4.60
N SER A 20 -9.31 -5.46 -5.40
CA SER A 20 -10.29 -6.43 -4.90
C SER A 20 -9.62 -7.64 -4.25
N ASN A 21 -8.54 -8.15 -4.84
CA ASN A 21 -7.76 -9.26 -4.31
C ASN A 21 -7.00 -8.86 -3.04
N LEU A 22 -6.42 -7.65 -3.01
CA LEU A 22 -5.80 -7.10 -1.81
C LEU A 22 -6.81 -6.99 -0.66
N LYS A 23 -8.02 -6.47 -0.94
CA LYS A 23 -9.10 -6.41 0.05
C LYS A 23 -9.41 -7.78 0.66
N LYS A 24 -9.63 -8.79 -0.18
CA LYS A 24 -9.94 -10.16 0.26
C LYS A 24 -8.84 -10.71 1.17
N ARG A 25 -7.57 -10.48 0.82
CA ARG A 25 -6.43 -10.93 1.62
C ARG A 25 -6.36 -10.22 2.97
N LEU A 26 -6.53 -8.89 3.01
CA LEU A 26 -6.51 -8.13 4.25
C LEU A 26 -7.64 -8.54 5.21
N LEU A 27 -8.84 -8.81 4.68
CA LEU A 27 -9.95 -9.31 5.49
C LEU A 27 -9.68 -10.73 6.01
N ALA A 28 -9.18 -11.63 5.16
CA ALA A 28 -8.81 -12.97 5.60
C ALA A 28 -7.73 -12.96 6.70
N LEU A 29 -6.76 -12.05 6.62
CA LEU A 29 -5.76 -11.85 7.67
C LEU A 29 -6.38 -11.31 8.96
N ALA A 30 -7.34 -10.39 8.84
CA ALA A 30 -8.05 -9.84 10.00
C ALA A 30 -8.90 -10.89 10.71
N ASP A 31 -9.46 -11.86 9.97
CA ASP A 31 -10.25 -12.95 10.54
C ASP A 31 -9.37 -14.07 11.13
N ALA A 32 -8.11 -14.15 10.73
CA ALA A 32 -7.17 -15.19 11.16
C ALA A 32 -6.32 -14.79 12.37
N THR A 33 -6.35 -13.53 12.80
CA THR A 33 -5.58 -13.04 13.95
C THR A 33 -6.46 -12.93 15.20
N GLU A 34 -5.87 -13.19 16.36
CA GLU A 34 -6.53 -13.04 17.67
C GLU A 34 -6.37 -11.63 18.26
N ASP A 35 -5.47 -10.80 17.70
CA ASP A 35 -5.28 -9.41 18.10
C ASP A 35 -6.37 -8.54 17.46
N GLU A 36 -7.37 -8.14 18.25
CA GLU A 36 -8.51 -7.34 17.77
C GLU A 36 -8.07 -5.94 17.28
N ALA A 37 -7.02 -5.35 17.85
CA ALA A 37 -6.53 -4.06 17.42
C ALA A 37 -5.86 -4.19 16.04
N TYR A 38 -5.07 -5.24 15.83
CA TYR A 38 -4.49 -5.54 14.53
C TYR A 38 -5.55 -5.91 13.48
N ALA A 39 -6.51 -6.75 13.82
CA ALA A 39 -7.67 -7.07 12.98
C ALA A 39 -8.44 -5.80 12.58
N SER A 40 -8.68 -4.90 13.52
CA SER A 40 -9.36 -3.62 13.27
C SER A 40 -8.59 -2.74 12.28
N ARG A 41 -7.25 -2.65 12.41
CA ARG A 41 -6.41 -1.92 11.43
C ARG A 41 -6.50 -2.52 10.04
N LEU A 42 -6.37 -3.85 9.93
CA LEU A 42 -6.50 -4.55 8.65
C LEU A 42 -7.85 -4.29 7.98
N ARG A 43 -8.95 -4.32 8.75
CA ARG A 43 -10.30 -4.02 8.25
C ARG A 43 -10.45 -2.57 7.79
N LEU A 44 -9.90 -1.59 8.50
CA LEU A 44 -9.93 -0.18 8.06
C LEU A 44 -9.15 0.01 6.76
N ILE A 45 -7.97 -0.58 6.66
CA ILE A 45 -7.13 -0.50 5.46
C ILE A 45 -7.80 -1.21 4.28
N ALA A 46 -8.41 -2.38 4.49
CA ALA A 46 -9.15 -3.11 3.48
C ALA A 46 -10.32 -2.31 2.88
N ASN A 47 -10.83 -1.33 3.63
CA ASN A 47 -11.94 -0.47 3.22
C ASN A 47 -11.48 0.94 2.83
N GLY A 48 -10.17 1.19 2.68
CA GLY A 48 -9.64 2.49 2.25
C GLY A 48 -9.81 3.62 3.26
N LYS A 49 -10.24 3.28 4.47
CA LYS A 49 -10.39 4.19 5.62
C LYS A 49 -9.05 4.55 6.26
N ARG A 50 -8.01 3.80 5.89
CA ARG A 50 -6.66 4.01 6.35
C ARG A 50 -5.64 3.71 5.25
N PRO A 51 -4.59 4.54 5.10
CA PRO A 51 -3.58 4.32 4.08
C PRO A 51 -2.89 2.96 4.25
N LEU A 52 -2.72 2.21 3.16
CA LEU A 52 -2.06 0.90 3.18
C LEU A 52 -0.66 0.95 3.81
N ARG A 53 0.06 2.06 3.62
CA ARG A 53 1.43 2.24 4.10
C ARG A 53 1.57 2.21 5.62
N THR A 54 0.49 2.40 6.39
CA THR A 54 0.55 2.31 7.85
C THR A 54 0.91 0.90 8.33
N LEU A 55 0.62 -0.15 7.55
CA LEU A 55 1.01 -1.53 7.88
C LEU A 55 2.52 -1.70 8.04
N LEU A 56 3.34 -0.94 7.30
CA LEU A 56 4.80 -1.05 7.40
C LEU A 56 5.33 -0.59 8.78
N HIS A 57 4.51 0.11 9.54
CA HIS A 57 4.84 0.59 10.88
C HIS A 57 4.12 -0.21 11.98
N ASP A 58 3.18 -1.08 11.61
CA ASP A 58 2.43 -1.91 12.54
C ASP A 58 3.34 -3.01 13.15
N PRO A 59 3.38 -3.15 14.48
CA PRO A 59 4.22 -4.15 15.14
C PRO A 59 3.97 -5.60 14.69
N GLN A 60 2.70 -6.03 14.65
CA GLN A 60 2.30 -7.38 14.26
C GLN A 60 2.62 -7.67 12.78
N TRP A 61 2.41 -6.67 11.92
CA TRP A 61 2.77 -6.77 10.52
C TRP A 61 4.29 -6.92 10.34
N ARG A 62 5.08 -6.12 11.06
CA ARG A 62 6.55 -6.17 10.98
C ARG A 62 7.09 -7.51 11.44
N GLU A 63 6.61 -8.06 12.56
CA GLU A 63 7.00 -9.41 13.01
C GLU A 63 6.71 -10.49 11.94
N SER A 64 5.58 -10.36 11.26
CA SER A 64 5.16 -11.27 10.19
C SER A 64 5.97 -11.14 8.89
N PHE A 65 6.52 -9.95 8.60
CA PHE A 65 7.21 -9.63 7.35
C PHE A 65 8.75 -9.59 7.46
N ASP A 66 9.33 -9.17 8.58
CA ASP A 66 10.80 -9.12 8.77
C ASP A 66 11.42 -10.52 8.62
N SER A 67 10.68 -11.56 9.03
CA SER A 67 11.08 -12.96 8.88
C SER A 67 11.03 -13.48 7.43
N ARG A 68 10.45 -12.72 6.48
CA ARG A 68 10.21 -13.14 5.10
C ARG A 68 10.85 -12.24 4.04
N ILE A 69 11.54 -11.17 4.43
CA ILE A 69 12.37 -10.43 3.47
C ILE A 69 13.58 -11.32 3.21
N PRO A 70 13.71 -11.97 2.04
CA PRO A 70 14.94 -12.67 1.73
C PRO A 70 16.06 -11.63 1.82
N GLU A 71 17.03 -11.89 2.72
CA GLU A 71 18.35 -11.28 2.67
C GLU A 71 18.73 -11.18 1.20
N THR A 72 18.91 -9.94 0.72
CA THR A 72 19.25 -9.57 -0.65
C THR A 72 19.82 -10.76 -1.40
N VAL A 73 18.98 -11.42 -2.19
CA VAL A 73 19.37 -12.59 -2.98
C VAL A 73 20.60 -12.14 -3.74
N LYS A 74 21.77 -12.70 -3.41
CA LYS A 74 22.95 -12.58 -4.26
C LYS A 74 22.48 -13.05 -5.61
N LEU A 75 22.25 -12.11 -6.54
CA LEU A 75 21.84 -12.41 -7.90
C LEU A 75 22.88 -13.40 -8.41
N ALA A 76 22.45 -14.65 -8.61
CA ALA A 76 23.30 -15.65 -9.23
C ALA A 76 23.81 -15.05 -10.54
N ALA A 77 25.09 -15.26 -10.85
CA ALA A 77 25.64 -14.81 -12.11
C ALA A 77 24.77 -15.39 -13.23
N MET A 78 24.02 -14.54 -13.93
CA MET A 78 23.16 -14.95 -15.03
C MET A 78 24.03 -15.37 -16.19
N GLU A 79 23.73 -16.52 -16.78
CA GLU A 79 24.38 -16.96 -18.00
C GLU A 79 24.05 -15.99 -19.16
N PRO A 80 24.94 -15.83 -20.16
CA PRO A 80 24.77 -14.85 -21.23
C PRO A 80 23.44 -14.96 -21.99
N GLU A 81 22.89 -16.16 -22.13
CA GLU A 81 21.60 -16.41 -22.79
C GLU A 81 20.41 -15.94 -21.95
N GLN A 82 20.46 -16.15 -20.63
CA GLN A 82 19.44 -15.66 -19.70
C GLN A 82 19.43 -14.13 -19.65
N ARG A 83 20.62 -13.51 -19.74
CA ARG A 83 20.75 -12.05 -19.82
C ARG A 83 20.12 -11.49 -21.10
N ARG A 84 20.34 -12.12 -22.25
CA ARG A 84 19.68 -11.72 -23.51
C ARG A 84 18.17 -11.86 -23.44
N ALA A 85 17.67 -12.97 -22.88
CA ALA A 85 16.24 -13.19 -22.71
C ALA A 85 15.60 -12.15 -21.77
N LEU A 86 16.30 -11.77 -20.70
CA LEU A 86 15.87 -10.70 -19.80
C LEU A 86 15.87 -9.34 -20.50
N ASP A 87 16.92 -8.99 -21.24
CA ASP A 87 17.00 -7.73 -21.98
C ASP A 87 15.87 -7.62 -23.02
N GLU A 88 15.57 -8.72 -23.72
CA GLU A 88 14.45 -8.77 -24.68
C GLU A 88 13.09 -8.64 -23.98
N ALA A 89 12.90 -9.30 -22.84
CA ALA A 89 11.69 -9.16 -22.04
C ALA A 89 11.49 -7.73 -21.51
N VAL A 90 12.57 -7.06 -21.08
CA VAL A 90 12.56 -5.67 -20.63
C VAL A 90 12.21 -4.72 -21.78
N GLU A 91 12.78 -4.92 -22.96
CA GLU A 91 12.46 -4.11 -24.14
C GLU A 91 11.02 -4.33 -24.63
N GLN A 92 10.51 -5.57 -24.59
CA GLN A 92 9.10 -5.84 -24.87
C GLN A 92 8.18 -5.18 -23.83
N ALA A 93 8.55 -5.22 -22.55
CA ALA A 93 7.81 -4.54 -21.49
C ALA A 93 7.78 -3.03 -21.72
N ARG A 94 8.94 -2.41 -22.02
CA ARG A 94 9.04 -0.97 -22.34
C ARG A 94 8.13 -0.56 -23.49
N ARG A 95 8.03 -1.36 -24.54
CA ARG A 95 7.14 -1.09 -25.68
C ARG A 95 5.66 -1.19 -25.34
N ARG A 96 5.30 -1.96 -24.32
CA ARG A 96 3.91 -2.11 -23.83
C ARG A 96 3.56 -1.08 -22.77
N THR A 97 4.55 -0.48 -22.12
CA THR A 97 4.34 0.55 -21.09
C THR A 97 3.86 1.86 -21.73
N VAL A 98 2.60 2.20 -21.48
CA VAL A 98 2.09 3.56 -21.75
C VAL A 98 2.74 4.50 -20.73
N MET A 99 3.56 5.44 -21.21
CA MET A 99 4.12 6.48 -20.36
C MET A 99 2.98 7.40 -19.90
N PRO A 100 2.88 7.70 -18.58
CA PRO A 100 1.87 8.62 -18.09
C PRO A 100 2.13 10.02 -18.65
N THR A 101 1.06 10.73 -18.95
CA THR A 101 1.06 12.14 -19.35
C THR A 101 1.57 13.03 -18.21
N ARG A 102 1.98 14.26 -18.53
CA ARG A 102 2.43 15.24 -17.54
C ARG A 102 1.37 15.54 -16.48
N GLU A 103 0.10 15.56 -16.87
CA GLU A 103 -1.04 15.79 -15.97
C GLU A 103 -1.24 14.59 -15.03
N GLU A 104 -1.14 13.37 -15.54
CA GLU A 104 -1.18 12.15 -14.71
C GLU A 104 -0.04 12.14 -13.69
N VAL A 105 1.18 12.46 -14.12
CA VAL A 105 2.34 12.54 -13.21
C VAL A 105 2.14 13.60 -12.13
N ALA A 106 1.64 14.79 -12.48
CA ALA A 106 1.35 15.84 -11.49
C ALA A 106 0.27 15.40 -10.49
N SER A 107 -0.78 14.73 -10.98
CA SER A 107 -1.84 14.15 -10.14
C SER A 107 -1.29 13.07 -9.22
N ASP A 108 -0.41 12.19 -9.71
CA ASP A 108 0.21 11.14 -8.90
C ASP A 108 1.08 11.74 -7.79
N VAL A 109 1.85 12.78 -8.08
CA VAL A 109 2.68 13.46 -7.07
C VAL A 109 1.81 14.06 -5.98
N ALA A 110 0.72 14.74 -6.34
CA ALA A 110 -0.23 15.29 -5.38
C ALA A 110 -0.87 14.18 -4.52
N ASP A 111 -1.27 13.06 -5.14
CA ASP A 111 -1.83 11.90 -4.44
C ASP A 111 -0.82 11.27 -3.47
N VAL A 112 0.44 11.11 -3.89
CA VAL A 112 1.53 10.60 -3.04
C VAL A 112 1.73 11.50 -1.82
N MET A 113 1.76 12.82 -2.00
CA MET A 113 1.92 13.77 -0.90
C MET A 113 0.75 13.71 0.08
N ARG A 114 -0.49 13.68 -0.43
CA ARG A 114 -1.71 13.52 0.37
C ARG A 114 -1.65 12.25 1.23
N ARG A 115 -1.30 11.12 0.60
CA ARG A 115 -1.18 9.81 1.28
C ARG A 115 -0.04 9.79 2.29
N ALA A 116 1.07 10.45 2.00
CA ALA A 116 2.21 10.55 2.93
C ALA A 116 1.81 11.28 4.22
N THR A 117 1.08 12.40 4.11
CA THR A 117 0.54 13.13 5.27
C THR A 117 -0.44 12.27 6.06
N ALA A 118 -1.45 11.68 5.41
CA ALA A 118 -2.43 10.83 6.09
C ALA A 118 -1.79 9.61 6.77
N THR A 119 -0.77 9.02 6.15
CA THR A 119 0.00 7.91 6.73
C THR A 119 0.72 8.35 8.00
N ARG A 120 1.39 9.51 7.95
CA ARG A 120 2.12 10.06 9.09
C ARG A 120 1.18 10.35 10.26
N ASP A 121 0.04 10.96 10.01
CA ASP A 121 -0.93 11.28 11.04
C ASP A 121 -1.51 10.03 11.70
N ALA A 122 -1.83 9.02 10.88
CA ALA A 122 -2.29 7.72 11.35
C ALA A 122 -1.28 7.04 12.29
N ILE A 123 0.01 7.03 11.89
CA ILE A 123 1.09 6.42 12.68
C ILE A 123 1.28 7.18 13.99
N ASN A 124 1.31 8.51 13.95
CA ASN A 124 1.47 9.32 15.17
C ASN A 124 0.32 9.05 16.17
N ASP A 125 -0.90 8.82 15.69
CA ASP A 125 -2.05 8.52 16.54
C ASP A 125 -1.98 7.12 17.16
N ASP A 126 -1.55 6.13 16.37
CA ASP A 126 -1.32 4.77 16.86
C ASP A 126 -0.19 4.75 17.90
N GLU A 127 0.93 5.43 17.63
CA GLU A 127 2.07 5.49 18.55
C GLU A 127 1.67 6.12 19.90
N ARG A 128 0.87 7.20 19.87
CA ARG A 128 0.35 7.82 21.10
C ARG A 128 -0.59 6.92 21.89
N SER A 129 -1.33 6.05 21.21
CA SER A 129 -2.26 5.10 21.83
C SER A 129 -1.62 3.73 22.13
N GLY A 130 -0.32 3.57 21.86
CA GLY A 130 0.38 2.29 22.00
C GLY A 130 -0.17 1.20 21.08
N TRP A 131 -0.73 1.56 19.93
CA TRP A 131 -1.35 0.65 18.95
C TRP A 131 -2.57 -0.13 19.50
N GLN A 132 -3.13 0.28 20.63
CA GLN A 132 -4.29 -0.39 21.25
C GLN A 132 -5.62 0.18 20.74
N VAL A 133 -5.65 1.47 20.40
CA VAL A 133 -6.86 2.18 19.97
C VAL A 133 -6.72 2.53 18.50
N VAL A 134 -7.62 1.99 17.69
CA VAL A 134 -7.58 2.16 16.25
C VAL A 134 -8.62 3.18 15.80
N ARG A 135 -8.18 4.21 15.06
CA ARG A 135 -9.05 5.24 14.51
C ARG A 135 -9.11 5.21 13.00
N ASP A 136 -10.29 5.53 12.47
CA ASP A 136 -10.47 5.82 11.05
C ASP A 136 -9.71 7.11 10.69
N THR A 137 -9.08 7.12 9.51
CA THR A 137 -8.33 8.28 8.99
C THR A 137 -8.91 8.80 7.69
N ALA A 138 -10.07 8.31 7.28
CA ALA A 138 -10.85 8.94 6.24
C ALA A 138 -11.09 10.39 6.66
N ILE A 139 -10.34 11.29 6.05
CA ILE A 139 -10.67 12.71 6.04
C ILE A 139 -12.09 12.73 5.46
N ASP A 140 -13.06 13.12 6.28
CA ASP A 140 -14.42 13.38 5.83
C ASP A 140 -14.33 14.52 4.83
N THR A 141 -14.12 14.19 3.55
CA THR A 141 -14.03 15.17 2.46
C THR A 141 -15.36 15.91 2.26
N ASN A 142 -16.42 15.55 2.99
CA ASN A 142 -17.69 16.25 3.06
C ASN A 142 -17.87 17.14 4.31
N ASN A 143 -16.89 17.23 5.21
CA ASN A 143 -16.98 18.10 6.38
C ASN A 143 -15.85 19.15 6.42
N PRO A 144 -16.08 20.35 5.85
CA PRO A 144 -15.10 21.44 5.87
C PRO A 144 -14.81 21.97 7.29
N ALA A 145 -15.53 21.54 8.33
CA ALA A 145 -15.31 21.99 9.71
C ALA A 145 -14.13 21.31 10.43
N ALA A 146 -13.47 20.32 9.83
CA ALA A 146 -12.33 19.63 10.45
C ALA A 146 -11.01 20.45 10.41
N PHE A 147 -10.97 21.58 9.69
CA PHE A 147 -9.80 22.45 9.57
C PHE A 147 -9.80 23.67 10.50
N GLU A 148 -10.84 23.85 11.33
CA GLU A 148 -10.90 24.93 12.31
C GLU A 148 -10.95 24.39 13.74
N ARG A 149 -9.81 23.97 14.29
CA ARG A 149 -9.50 24.08 15.73
C ARG A 149 -8.00 24.25 15.96
#